data_AF-G4YXU4-F1
#
_entry.id   AF-G4YXU4-F1
#
_cell.length_a   1.000
_cell.length_b   1.000
_cell.length_c   1.000
_cell.angle_alpha   90.00
_cell.angle_beta   90.00
_cell.angle_gamma   90.00
#
_symmetry.space_group_name_H-M   'P 1'
#
loop_
_entity.id
_entity.type
_entity.pdbx_description
1 polymer ?
#
loop_
_entity_poly.entity_id
_entity_poly.type
_entity_poly.pdbx_seq_one_letter_code
_entity_poly.pdbx_strand_id
1 'polypeptide(L)'
;MLRLVAAAASRCRARSARLAAPHTSVYRASAAALQRKVETSPRFFSLDAALRIPPKGIDGTSEEVWHETVAPALRTFLDLNKHLMVPISFVVPINDDAWPRETWGYPLGKHAAWLRTRWRKGQELPRFAQDDLEELDFAFDRSQYMWEHFLKPSLRRYFELHGDSDVQQTYRIPESDPKWPERLRGFYIGPRVFNIRHRGDFKAQIERDAAELDEIRFCYDSTTYERDWRERVLASLKVFRKEFGHCAVHRTFKVPDYPPWPKAAAGLPLGITVNNIRSKGYY
;
A
#
# COMPACT_ATOMS: atom_id res chain seq x y z
N MET A 1 -15.54 19.60 67.52
CA MET A 1 -14.24 19.53 68.24
C MET A 1 -13.14 19.33 67.22
N LEU A 2 -12.23 20.30 67.14
CA LEU A 2 -11.05 20.28 66.29
C LEU A 2 -10.05 19.19 66.72
N ARG A 3 -9.50 18.43 65.77
CA ARG A 3 -8.12 17.93 65.87
C ARG A 3 -7.44 18.00 64.51
N LEU A 4 -6.60 19.03 64.39
CA LEU A 4 -5.44 19.06 63.50
C LEU A 4 -4.56 17.83 63.79
N VAL A 5 -4.13 17.11 62.74
CA VAL A 5 -2.86 16.39 62.77
C VAL A 5 -2.10 16.66 61.48
N ALA A 6 -1.09 17.49 61.67
CA ALA A 6 0.18 17.68 60.97
C ALA A 6 0.53 16.80 59.76
N ALA A 7 1.04 17.50 58.76
CA ALA A 7 1.81 17.01 57.63
C ALA A 7 3.06 16.21 58.05
N ALA A 8 3.31 15.11 57.35
CA ALA A 8 4.62 14.49 57.23
C ALA A 8 5.05 14.55 55.76
N ALA A 9 5.83 15.57 55.44
CA ALA A 9 6.53 15.69 54.17
C ALA A 9 7.76 14.77 54.18
N SER A 10 7.63 13.59 53.58
CA SER A 10 8.76 12.69 53.35
C SER A 10 9.62 13.21 52.20
N ARG A 11 10.65 13.99 52.56
CA ARG A 11 11.77 14.35 51.67
C ARG A 11 12.64 13.11 51.47
N CYS A 12 12.46 12.40 50.35
CA CYS A 12 13.49 11.49 49.85
C CYS A 12 14.47 12.29 48.97
N ARG A 13 15.57 12.74 49.59
CA ARG A 13 16.78 13.20 48.90
C ARG A 13 17.64 11.99 48.56
N ALA A 14 18.19 12.03 47.35
CA ALA A 14 19.40 11.36 46.88
C ALA A 14 19.37 9.83 46.72
N ARG A 15 19.45 9.40 45.46
CA ARG A 15 20.71 8.86 44.94
C ARG A 15 20.74 8.92 43.43
N SER A 16 21.52 9.87 42.93
CA SER A 16 22.01 9.95 41.56
C SER A 16 22.89 8.71 41.31
N ALA A 17 22.33 7.67 40.71
CA ALA A 17 23.11 6.59 40.14
C ALA A 17 23.66 7.07 38.80
N ARG A 18 24.86 7.64 38.83
CA ARG A 18 25.74 7.73 37.66
C ARG A 18 26.07 6.29 37.26
N LEU A 19 25.42 5.77 36.23
CA LEU A 19 25.92 4.62 35.50
C LEU A 19 26.77 5.13 34.35
N ALA A 20 28.07 4.86 34.49
CA ALA A 20 29.10 5.17 33.53
C ALA A 20 28.78 4.54 32.17
N ALA A 21 28.92 5.34 31.13
CA ALA A 21 28.96 4.88 29.75
C ALA A 21 30.20 3.99 29.54
N PRO A 22 30.06 2.79 28.96
CA PRO A 22 31.20 2.14 28.33
C PRO A 22 31.38 2.74 26.93
N HIS A 23 32.45 3.52 26.79
CA HIS A 23 33.09 3.71 25.49
C HIS A 23 33.53 2.34 24.98
N THR A 24 33.13 1.95 23.77
CA THR A 24 34.05 1.35 22.79
C THR A 24 33.41 1.24 21.41
N SER A 25 34.24 1.64 20.45
CA SER A 25 34.27 1.25 19.04
C SER A 25 33.14 1.72 18.10
N VAL A 26 33.46 2.82 17.42
CA VAL A 26 32.86 3.28 16.17
C VAL A 26 32.98 2.17 15.12
N TYR A 27 31.89 1.48 14.80
CA TYR A 27 31.73 0.77 13.53
C TYR A 27 30.82 1.58 12.62
N ARG A 28 31.45 2.28 11.68
CA ARG A 28 30.79 3.01 10.59
C ARG A 28 30.37 1.98 9.53
N ALA A 29 29.22 1.34 9.73
CA ALA A 29 28.62 0.49 8.71
C ALA A 29 27.92 1.37 7.67
N SER A 30 28.63 1.58 6.56
CA SER A 30 28.16 2.26 5.36
C SER A 30 26.89 1.60 4.82
N ALA A 31 25.90 2.43 4.48
CA ALA A 31 24.70 2.04 3.76
C ALA A 31 25.08 1.45 2.39
N ALA A 32 25.08 0.13 2.29
CA ALA A 32 25.12 -0.56 1.00
C ALA A 32 23.68 -0.67 0.50
N ALA A 33 23.27 0.31 -0.31
CA ALA A 33 22.15 0.14 -1.22
C ALA A 33 22.44 -1.09 -2.08
N LEU A 34 21.49 -2.04 -2.12
CA LEU A 34 21.55 -3.19 -3.01
C LEU A 34 21.31 -2.72 -4.45
N GLN A 35 22.27 -1.99 -5.01
CA GLN A 35 22.45 -1.88 -6.45
C GLN A 35 22.86 -3.28 -6.91
N ARG A 36 21.92 -4.03 -7.47
CA ARG A 36 22.27 -5.17 -8.31
C ARG A 36 22.97 -4.60 -9.53
N LYS A 37 24.30 -4.57 -9.43
CA LYS A 37 25.26 -4.16 -10.45
C LYS A 37 25.01 -5.06 -11.66
N VAL A 38 24.64 -4.45 -12.79
CA VAL A 38 24.66 -5.12 -14.08
C VAL A 38 26.12 -5.43 -14.37
N GLU A 39 26.54 -6.66 -14.13
CA GLU A 39 27.84 -7.15 -14.55
C GLU A 39 27.85 -7.23 -16.08
N THR A 40 28.71 -6.39 -16.65
CA THR A 40 29.07 -6.39 -18.05
C THR A 40 29.86 -7.67 -18.33
N SER A 41 29.21 -8.67 -18.92
CA SER A 41 29.90 -9.79 -19.57
C SER A 41 30.15 -9.47 -21.06
N PRO A 42 31.22 -10.03 -21.62
CA PRO A 42 31.94 -9.45 -22.75
C PRO A 42 31.16 -9.57 -24.06
N ARG A 43 31.41 -8.58 -24.93
CA ARG A 43 30.91 -8.50 -26.31
C ARG A 43 31.35 -9.73 -27.10
N PHE A 44 30.50 -10.74 -27.19
CA PHE A 44 30.47 -11.62 -28.34
C PHE A 44 29.61 -10.94 -29.40
N PHE A 45 30.28 -10.33 -30.38
CA PHE A 45 29.65 -9.87 -31.60
C PHE A 45 29.20 -11.10 -32.39
N SER A 46 27.95 -11.54 -32.21
CA SER A 46 27.28 -12.37 -33.19
C SER A 46 26.62 -11.44 -34.21
N LEU A 47 27.18 -11.43 -35.40
CA LEU A 47 26.85 -10.53 -36.51
C LEU A 47 25.57 -10.98 -37.24
N ASP A 48 24.48 -11.23 -36.51
CA ASP A 48 23.17 -11.62 -37.07
C ASP A 48 21.98 -10.88 -36.41
N ALA A 49 22.26 -9.77 -35.73
CA ALA A 49 21.23 -8.83 -35.28
C ALA A 49 20.82 -7.92 -36.45
N ALA A 50 20.07 -8.47 -37.41
CA ALA A 50 19.30 -7.63 -38.32
C ALA A 50 18.47 -6.65 -37.49
N LEU A 51 18.73 -5.37 -37.71
CA LEU A 51 18.24 -4.23 -36.96
C LEU A 51 16.71 -4.18 -36.97
N ARG A 52 16.04 -4.78 -35.98
CA ARG A 52 14.64 -4.46 -35.69
C ARG A 52 14.59 -3.05 -35.12
N ILE A 53 14.32 -2.08 -36.00
CA ILE A 53 14.03 -0.71 -35.62
C ILE A 53 12.67 -0.76 -34.89
N PRO A 54 12.60 -0.36 -33.60
CA PRO A 54 11.33 -0.37 -32.89
C PRO A 54 10.33 0.53 -33.63
N PRO A 55 9.07 0.08 -33.82
CA PRO A 55 8.10 0.86 -34.56
C PRO A 55 7.89 2.22 -33.88
N LYS A 56 8.00 3.30 -34.66
CA LYS A 56 7.82 4.68 -34.16
C LYS A 56 6.36 4.99 -33.79
N GLY A 57 5.40 4.18 -34.26
CA GLY A 57 3.96 4.35 -34.07
C GLY A 57 3.26 3.08 -33.60
N ILE A 58 2.03 3.22 -33.12
CA ILE A 58 1.14 2.10 -32.79
C ILE A 58 0.39 1.74 -34.08
N ASP A 59 0.55 0.52 -34.57
CA ASP A 59 -0.40 -0.05 -35.52
C ASP A 59 -1.45 -0.85 -34.72
N GLY A 60 -2.54 -0.17 -34.37
CA GLY A 60 -3.63 -0.74 -33.58
C GLY A 60 -4.72 -1.41 -34.40
N THR A 61 -4.55 -1.44 -35.73
CA THR A 61 -5.60 -1.87 -36.68
C THR A 61 -5.21 -3.09 -37.50
N SER A 62 -3.93 -3.44 -37.56
CA SER A 62 -3.46 -4.68 -38.21
C SER A 62 -3.73 -5.91 -37.32
N GLU A 63 -4.37 -6.91 -37.93
CA GLU A 63 -4.61 -8.24 -37.34
C GLU A 63 -3.30 -9.02 -37.19
N GLU A 64 -2.39 -8.88 -38.15
CA GLU A 64 -1.07 -9.51 -38.11
C GLU A 64 -0.25 -8.97 -36.93
N VAL A 65 -0.19 -7.65 -36.76
CA VAL A 65 0.50 -7.02 -35.62
C VAL A 65 -0.10 -7.48 -34.31
N TRP A 66 -1.42 -7.64 -34.24
CA TRP A 66 -2.09 -8.14 -33.04
C TRP A 66 -1.63 -9.54 -32.66
N HIS A 67 -1.73 -10.49 -33.59
CA HIS A 67 -1.41 -11.90 -33.31
C HIS A 67 0.09 -12.15 -33.15
N GLU A 68 0.94 -11.46 -33.92
CA GLU A 68 2.39 -11.67 -33.86
C GLU A 68 3.05 -10.93 -32.68
N THR A 69 2.52 -9.77 -32.28
CA THR A 69 3.20 -8.90 -31.32
C THR A 69 2.38 -8.56 -30.09
N VAL A 70 1.15 -8.06 -30.24
CA VAL A 70 0.41 -7.47 -29.11
C VAL A 70 -0.11 -8.54 -28.17
N ALA A 71 -0.82 -9.54 -28.68
CA ALA A 71 -1.42 -10.58 -27.86
C ALA A 71 -0.37 -11.45 -27.15
N PRO A 72 0.73 -11.90 -27.82
CA PRO A 72 1.81 -12.60 -27.13
C PRO A 72 2.48 -11.72 -26.06
N ALA A 73 2.72 -10.44 -26.34
CA ALA A 73 3.30 -9.53 -25.36
C ALA A 73 2.38 -9.30 -24.15
N LEU A 74 1.05 -9.20 -24.35
CA LEU A 74 0.10 -9.10 -23.24
C LEU A 74 0.10 -10.36 -22.38
N ARG A 75 0.12 -11.56 -23.00
CA ARG A 75 0.22 -12.85 -22.30
C ARG A 75 1.51 -12.93 -21.47
N THR A 76 2.66 -12.65 -22.06
CA THR A 76 3.94 -12.60 -21.32
C THR A 76 3.92 -11.56 -20.20
N PHE A 77 3.35 -10.37 -20.43
CA PHE A 77 3.23 -9.35 -19.40
C PHE A 77 2.39 -9.85 -18.22
N LEU A 78 1.26 -10.50 -18.51
CA LEU A 78 0.37 -11.10 -17.52
C LEU A 78 1.09 -12.20 -16.73
N ASP A 79 1.84 -13.07 -17.40
CA ASP A 79 2.58 -14.15 -16.73
C ASP A 79 3.67 -13.61 -15.79
N LEU A 80 4.37 -12.55 -16.18
CA LEU A 80 5.44 -11.96 -15.38
C LEU A 80 4.91 -11.08 -14.23
N ASN A 81 3.89 -10.26 -14.49
CA ASN A 81 3.40 -9.27 -13.54
C ASN A 81 2.15 -9.73 -12.77
N LYS A 82 1.51 -10.83 -13.19
CA LYS A 82 0.26 -11.38 -12.65
C LYS A 82 -0.94 -10.42 -12.75
N HIS A 83 -0.86 -9.43 -13.66
CA HIS A 83 -1.89 -8.43 -13.91
C HIS A 83 -1.71 -7.72 -15.27
N LEU A 84 -2.75 -7.10 -15.81
CA LEU A 84 -2.70 -6.33 -17.08
C LEU A 84 -2.74 -4.81 -16.93
N MET A 85 -2.31 -4.30 -15.79
CA MET A 85 -2.03 -2.87 -15.62
C MET A 85 -0.71 -2.44 -16.27
N VAL A 86 -0.65 -2.56 -17.59
CA VAL A 86 0.53 -2.15 -18.37
C VAL A 86 0.77 -0.64 -18.23
N PRO A 87 1.94 -0.20 -17.73
CA PRO A 87 2.33 1.21 -17.67
C PRO A 87 2.41 1.82 -19.06
N ILE A 88 2.05 3.10 -19.22
CA ILE A 88 2.04 3.78 -20.54
C ILE A 88 3.44 3.82 -21.17
N SER A 89 4.47 3.96 -20.34
CA SER A 89 5.87 4.00 -20.78
C SER A 89 6.48 2.62 -21.04
N PHE A 90 5.74 1.54 -20.80
CA PHE A 90 6.27 0.20 -20.96
C PHE A 90 6.52 -0.12 -22.44
N VAL A 91 7.76 -0.52 -22.71
CA VAL A 91 8.21 -1.02 -24.00
C VAL A 91 8.78 -2.40 -23.72
N VAL A 92 8.44 -3.37 -24.56
CA VAL A 92 8.93 -4.74 -24.41
C VAL A 92 10.47 -4.73 -24.44
N PRO A 93 11.15 -5.32 -23.43
CA PRO A 93 12.60 -5.39 -23.39
C PRO A 93 13.17 -6.08 -24.64
N ILE A 94 14.34 -5.61 -25.10
CA ILE A 94 15.07 -6.22 -26.21
C ILE A 94 16.10 -7.18 -25.62
N ASN A 95 16.28 -8.35 -26.25
CA ASN A 95 17.19 -9.41 -25.78
C ASN A 95 16.83 -9.99 -24.40
N ASP A 96 15.53 -10.04 -24.10
CA ASP A 96 15.02 -10.71 -22.91
C ASP A 96 14.28 -11.98 -23.35
N ASP A 97 14.81 -13.14 -22.99
CA ASP A 97 14.29 -14.44 -23.39
C ASP A 97 12.92 -14.77 -22.76
N ALA A 98 12.49 -14.00 -21.76
CA ALA A 98 11.12 -14.11 -21.25
C ALA A 98 10.08 -13.64 -22.27
N TRP A 99 10.48 -12.85 -23.27
CA TRP A 99 9.60 -12.25 -24.28
C TRP A 99 9.82 -12.89 -25.66
N PRO A 100 8.76 -13.19 -26.41
CA PRO A 100 8.91 -13.65 -27.80
C PRO A 100 9.66 -12.59 -28.63
N ARG A 101 10.55 -13.05 -29.51
CA ARG A 101 11.47 -12.17 -30.25
C ARG A 101 10.72 -11.16 -31.12
N GLU A 102 9.54 -11.52 -31.58
CA GLU A 102 8.59 -10.74 -32.37
C GLU A 102 8.08 -9.51 -31.60
N THR A 103 8.02 -9.60 -30.28
CA THR A 103 7.49 -8.56 -29.40
C THR A 103 8.53 -7.51 -28.99
N TRP A 104 9.82 -7.81 -29.15
CA TRP A 104 10.91 -6.97 -28.64
C TRP A 104 10.88 -5.54 -29.19
N GLY A 105 11.00 -4.56 -28.28
CA GLY A 105 10.96 -3.14 -28.63
C GLY A 105 9.56 -2.60 -28.93
N TYR A 106 8.51 -3.43 -28.86
CA TYR A 106 7.14 -2.98 -29.11
C TYR A 106 6.64 -2.07 -27.97
N PRO A 107 6.05 -0.89 -28.27
CA PRO A 107 5.54 0.03 -27.26
C PRO A 107 4.18 -0.43 -26.69
N LEU A 108 4.17 -1.60 -26.02
CA LEU A 108 2.98 -2.25 -25.48
C LEU A 108 2.18 -1.34 -24.54
N GLY A 109 2.86 -0.52 -23.74
CA GLY A 109 2.23 0.46 -22.86
C GLY A 109 1.40 1.52 -23.58
N LYS A 110 1.90 2.00 -24.72
CA LYS A 110 1.18 2.95 -25.57
C LYS A 110 0.00 2.28 -26.27
N HIS A 111 0.17 1.04 -26.72
CA HIS A 111 -0.92 0.26 -27.32
C HIS A 111 -2.05 0.02 -26.29
N ALA A 112 -1.71 -0.41 -25.08
CA ALA A 112 -2.67 -0.59 -24.00
C ALA A 112 -3.40 0.73 -23.65
N ALA A 113 -2.69 1.87 -23.66
CA ALA A 113 -3.29 3.19 -23.46
C ALA A 113 -4.24 3.58 -24.60
N TRP A 114 -3.90 3.21 -25.83
CA TRP A 114 -4.74 3.40 -27.02
C TRP A 114 -6.05 2.58 -26.91
N LEU A 115 -5.97 1.29 -26.57
CA LEU A 115 -7.14 0.43 -26.32
C LEU A 115 -8.07 1.02 -25.25
N ARG A 116 -7.52 1.44 -24.11
CA ARG A 116 -8.30 2.07 -23.02
C ARG A 116 -8.97 3.37 -23.46
N THR A 117 -8.31 4.15 -24.31
CA THR A 117 -8.86 5.41 -24.83
C THR A 117 -10.00 5.17 -25.80
N ARG A 118 -9.85 4.17 -26.67
CA ARG A 118 -10.87 3.73 -27.62
C ARG A 118 -12.13 3.23 -26.91
N TRP A 119 -11.95 2.33 -25.93
CA TRP A 119 -13.03 1.83 -25.07
C TRP A 119 -13.78 2.96 -24.34
N ARG A 120 -13.07 3.91 -23.73
CA ARG A 120 -13.70 5.05 -23.04
C ARG A 120 -14.52 5.95 -23.96
N LYS A 121 -14.13 6.05 -25.23
CA LYS A 121 -14.86 6.82 -26.25
C LYS A 121 -16.04 6.05 -26.84
N GLY A 122 -16.30 4.81 -26.39
CA GLY A 122 -17.35 3.95 -26.95
C GLY A 122 -17.07 3.52 -28.39
N GLN A 123 -15.80 3.53 -28.81
CA GLN A 123 -15.41 3.11 -30.15
C GLN A 123 -15.26 1.58 -30.19
N GLU A 124 -15.73 0.95 -31.27
CA GLU A 124 -15.62 -0.50 -31.47
C GLU A 124 -14.16 -0.96 -31.46
N LEU A 125 -13.83 -1.94 -30.63
CA LEU A 125 -12.52 -2.57 -30.63
C LEU A 125 -12.35 -3.44 -31.89
N PRO A 126 -11.11 -3.62 -32.41
CA PRO A 126 -10.87 -4.53 -33.52
C PRO A 126 -11.39 -5.93 -33.19
N ARG A 127 -12.17 -6.55 -34.09
CA ARG A 127 -12.87 -7.82 -33.82
C ARG A 127 -11.92 -8.94 -33.44
N PHE A 128 -10.80 -9.06 -34.15
CA PHE A 128 -9.74 -10.05 -33.88
C PHE A 128 -9.13 -9.92 -32.47
N ALA A 129 -9.28 -8.76 -31.81
CA ALA A 129 -8.71 -8.49 -30.50
C ALA A 129 -9.71 -8.66 -29.35
N GLN A 130 -11.02 -8.73 -29.63
CA GLN A 130 -12.04 -8.72 -28.58
C GLN A 130 -11.98 -9.97 -27.71
N ASP A 131 -11.96 -11.14 -28.34
CA ASP A 131 -11.94 -12.43 -27.65
C ASP A 131 -10.66 -12.57 -26.80
N ASP A 132 -9.50 -12.22 -27.36
CA ASP A 132 -8.22 -12.20 -26.64
C ASP A 132 -8.27 -11.25 -25.43
N LEU A 133 -8.83 -10.04 -25.58
CA LEU A 133 -8.89 -9.05 -24.50
C LEU A 133 -9.87 -9.43 -23.39
N GLU A 134 -10.94 -10.14 -23.73
CA GLU A 134 -11.89 -10.72 -22.77
C GLU A 134 -11.26 -11.91 -22.03
N GLU A 135 -10.65 -12.85 -22.75
CA GLU A 135 -9.91 -14.00 -22.18
C GLU A 135 -8.86 -13.54 -21.17
N LEU A 136 -8.13 -12.49 -21.53
CA LEU A 136 -7.06 -11.93 -20.73
C LEU A 136 -7.54 -11.08 -19.53
N ASP A 137 -8.85 -10.79 -19.44
CA ASP A 137 -9.42 -9.86 -18.47
C ASP A 137 -8.69 -8.51 -18.49
N PHE A 138 -8.66 -7.89 -19.67
CA PHE A 138 -7.88 -6.68 -19.87
C PHE A 138 -8.41 -5.50 -19.04
N ALA A 139 -7.49 -4.80 -18.37
CA ALA A 139 -7.77 -3.65 -17.52
C ALA A 139 -8.19 -2.38 -18.30
N PHE A 140 -9.38 -2.39 -18.91
CA PHE A 140 -9.97 -1.24 -19.60
C PHE A 140 -10.27 -0.08 -18.64
N ASP A 141 -11.11 -0.34 -17.64
CA ASP A 141 -11.28 0.56 -16.51
C ASP A 141 -10.24 0.24 -15.44
N ARG A 142 -9.22 1.10 -15.37
CA ARG A 142 -8.14 0.95 -14.38
C ARG A 142 -8.63 1.06 -12.94
N SER A 143 -9.66 1.85 -12.66
CA SER A 143 -10.20 2.00 -11.30
C SER A 143 -10.92 0.74 -10.89
N GLN A 144 -11.79 0.23 -11.77
CA GLN A 144 -12.51 -1.02 -11.53
C GLN A 144 -11.54 -2.20 -11.40
N TYR A 145 -10.58 -2.33 -12.31
CA TYR A 145 -9.59 -3.41 -12.26
C TYR A 145 -8.72 -3.35 -11.00
N MET A 146 -8.29 -2.15 -10.58
CA MET A 146 -7.56 -1.97 -9.33
C MET A 146 -8.38 -2.39 -8.12
N TRP A 147 -9.67 -2.06 -8.11
CA TRP A 147 -10.56 -2.42 -7.03
C TRP A 147 -10.73 -3.94 -6.92
N GLU A 148 -11.15 -4.58 -8.01
CA GLU A 148 -11.50 -6.01 -8.04
C GLU A 148 -10.29 -6.92 -7.81
N HIS A 149 -9.16 -6.60 -8.43
CA HIS A 149 -8.04 -7.54 -8.40
C HIS A 149 -7.02 -7.24 -7.30
N PHE A 150 -6.85 -5.97 -6.92
CA PHE A 150 -5.86 -5.59 -5.92
C PHE A 150 -6.50 -5.26 -4.59
N LEU A 151 -7.28 -4.19 -4.55
CA LEU A 151 -7.65 -3.58 -3.29
C LEU A 151 -8.61 -4.46 -2.48
N LYS A 152 -9.71 -4.91 -3.09
CA LYS A 152 -10.72 -5.72 -2.42
C LYS A 152 -10.16 -7.07 -1.93
N PRO A 153 -9.42 -7.87 -2.75
CA PRO A 153 -8.77 -9.08 -2.27
C PRO A 153 -7.72 -8.80 -1.20
N SER A 154 -7.01 -7.67 -1.29
CA SER A 154 -6.03 -7.31 -0.28
C SER A 154 -6.68 -6.99 1.06
N LEU A 155 -7.83 -6.30 1.06
CA LEU A 155 -8.58 -5.97 2.27
C LEU A 155 -9.12 -7.23 2.94
N ARG A 156 -9.71 -8.15 2.16
CA ARG A 156 -10.16 -9.46 2.65
C ARG A 156 -9.03 -10.23 3.30
N ARG A 157 -7.90 -10.35 2.61
CA ARG A 157 -6.75 -11.09 3.12
C ARG A 157 -6.13 -10.42 4.35
N TYR A 158 -6.08 -9.09 4.39
CA TYR A 158 -5.65 -8.36 5.57
C TYR A 158 -6.53 -8.69 6.78
N PHE A 159 -7.86 -8.64 6.60
CA PHE A 159 -8.81 -8.97 7.66
C PHE A 159 -8.66 -10.40 8.17
N GLU A 160 -8.48 -11.38 7.28
CA GLU A 160 -8.23 -12.78 7.66
C GLU A 160 -6.94 -12.94 8.50
N LEU A 161 -5.90 -12.15 8.22
CA LEU A 161 -4.60 -12.26 8.89
C LEU A 161 -4.54 -11.49 10.21
N HIS A 162 -5.26 -10.37 10.31
CA HIS A 162 -5.15 -9.44 11.44
C HIS A 162 -6.41 -9.42 12.33
N GLY A 163 -7.56 -9.86 11.81
CA GLY A 163 -8.86 -9.82 12.51
C GLY A 163 -9.54 -8.45 12.51
N ASP A 164 -8.93 -7.46 11.87
CA ASP A 164 -9.45 -6.11 11.70
C ASP A 164 -9.09 -5.55 10.32
N SER A 165 -9.69 -4.41 9.99
CA SER A 165 -9.52 -3.71 8.72
C SER A 165 -8.76 -2.38 8.88
N ASP A 166 -8.08 -2.18 10.00
CA ASP A 166 -7.35 -0.94 10.30
C ASP A 166 -5.95 -0.97 9.70
N VAL A 167 -5.92 -0.84 8.38
CA VAL A 167 -4.69 -0.83 7.60
C VAL A 167 -3.90 0.45 7.89
N GLN A 168 -2.65 0.30 8.34
CA GLN A 168 -1.74 1.43 8.54
C GLN A 168 -1.50 2.18 7.23
N GLN A 169 -1.42 3.52 7.29
CA GLN A 169 -1.26 4.37 6.10
C GLN A 169 -0.06 4.01 5.22
N THR A 170 1.05 3.55 5.80
CA THR A 170 2.27 3.17 5.08
C THR A 170 2.37 1.69 4.77
N TYR A 171 1.33 0.91 5.10
CA TYR A 171 1.38 -0.54 4.95
C TYR A 171 1.58 -0.93 3.49
N ARG A 172 2.59 -1.77 3.30
CA ARG A 172 2.93 -2.44 2.05
C ARG A 172 2.93 -3.94 2.32
N ILE A 173 2.27 -4.70 1.45
CA ILE A 173 2.29 -6.15 1.53
C ILE A 173 3.73 -6.63 1.31
N PRO A 174 4.30 -7.47 2.19
CA PRO A 174 5.67 -7.95 2.02
C PRO A 174 5.84 -8.73 0.72
N GLU A 175 6.97 -8.54 0.04
CA GLU A 175 7.24 -9.16 -1.27
C GLU A 175 7.41 -10.67 -1.21
N SER A 176 7.85 -11.19 -0.06
CA SER A 176 8.19 -12.62 0.14
C SER A 176 7.20 -13.35 1.04
N ASP A 177 6.08 -12.74 1.43
CA ASP A 177 5.12 -13.39 2.33
C ASP A 177 4.22 -14.36 1.55
N PRO A 178 4.36 -15.70 1.74
CA PRO A 178 3.58 -16.68 1.02
C PRO A 178 2.10 -16.66 1.40
N LYS A 179 1.73 -16.00 2.50
CA LYS A 179 0.32 -15.85 2.90
C LYS A 179 -0.45 -14.95 1.93
N TRP A 180 0.24 -14.17 1.12
CA TRP A 180 -0.37 -13.29 0.11
C TRP A 180 -0.27 -13.90 -1.28
N PRO A 181 -1.35 -13.80 -2.09
CA PRO A 181 -1.30 -14.10 -3.52
C PRO A 181 -0.18 -13.31 -4.21
N GLU A 182 0.52 -13.94 -5.15
CA GLU A 182 1.69 -13.37 -5.82
C GLU A 182 1.43 -11.97 -6.39
N ARG A 183 0.26 -11.79 -7.01
CA ARG A 183 -0.16 -10.51 -7.60
C ARG A 183 -0.28 -9.36 -6.60
N LEU A 184 -0.49 -9.65 -5.31
CA LEU A 184 -0.67 -8.64 -4.25
C LEU A 184 0.64 -8.34 -3.52
N ARG A 185 1.68 -9.15 -3.71
CA ARG A 185 2.96 -8.97 -3.02
C ARG A 185 3.60 -7.65 -3.44
N GLY A 186 4.06 -6.86 -2.47
CA GLY A 186 4.60 -5.52 -2.72
C GLY A 186 3.56 -4.42 -2.94
N PHE A 187 2.25 -4.73 -2.96
CA PHE A 187 1.19 -3.74 -3.17
C PHE A 187 1.00 -2.84 -1.94
N TYR A 188 0.90 -1.53 -2.19
CA TYR A 188 0.70 -0.50 -1.17
C TYR A 188 -0.80 -0.31 -0.88
N ILE A 189 -1.35 -1.16 -0.03
CA ILE A 189 -2.76 -1.07 0.39
C ILE A 189 -3.01 0.13 1.33
N GLY A 190 -2.07 0.46 2.21
CA GLY A 190 -2.21 1.52 3.21
C GLY A 190 -2.56 2.89 2.63
N PRO A 191 -1.78 3.40 1.65
CA PRO A 191 -2.08 4.69 1.03
C PRO A 191 -3.42 4.71 0.29
N ARG A 192 -3.88 3.55 -0.22
CA ARG A 192 -5.17 3.44 -0.92
C ARG A 192 -6.33 3.51 0.06
N VAL A 193 -6.26 2.76 1.16
CA VAL A 193 -7.23 2.84 2.25
C VAL A 193 -7.29 4.24 2.85
N PHE A 194 -6.13 4.87 3.03
CA PHE A 194 -6.06 6.26 3.46
C PHE A 194 -6.81 7.18 2.50
N ASN A 195 -6.57 7.10 1.19
CA ASN A 195 -7.27 7.93 0.22
C ASN A 195 -8.78 7.66 0.18
N ILE A 196 -9.21 6.41 0.34
CA ILE A 196 -10.64 6.08 0.45
C ILE A 196 -11.28 6.84 1.61
N ARG A 197 -10.69 6.73 2.81
CA ARG A 197 -11.21 7.36 4.03
C ARG A 197 -11.18 8.89 3.99
N HIS A 198 -10.25 9.50 3.25
CA HIS A 198 -10.02 10.96 3.30
C HIS A 198 -10.46 11.72 2.05
N ARG A 199 -10.43 11.08 0.89
CA ARG A 199 -10.75 11.71 -0.41
C ARG A 199 -11.99 11.11 -1.06
N GLY A 200 -12.50 9.99 -0.55
CA GLY A 200 -13.62 9.27 -1.17
C GLY A 200 -13.24 8.59 -2.49
N ASP A 201 -11.98 8.19 -2.66
CA ASP A 201 -11.55 7.38 -3.80
C ASP A 201 -12.41 6.08 -3.86
N PHE A 202 -12.64 5.54 -5.06
CA PHE A 202 -13.42 4.31 -5.27
C PHE A 202 -14.88 4.33 -4.78
N LYS A 203 -15.50 5.51 -4.64
CA LYS A 203 -16.88 5.65 -4.15
C LYS A 203 -17.89 4.71 -4.83
N ALA A 204 -17.89 4.65 -6.16
CA ALA A 204 -18.82 3.80 -6.91
C ALA A 204 -18.59 2.30 -6.66
N GLN A 205 -17.33 1.88 -6.49
CA GLN A 205 -17.00 0.49 -6.18
C GLN A 205 -17.38 0.12 -4.75
N ILE A 206 -17.15 1.03 -3.81
CA ILE A 206 -17.54 0.87 -2.40
C ILE A 206 -19.06 0.76 -2.27
N GLU A 207 -19.82 1.59 -2.98
CA GLU A 207 -21.28 1.51 -3.00
C GLU A 207 -21.77 0.18 -3.59
N ARG A 208 -21.10 -0.32 -4.64
CA ARG A 208 -21.42 -1.62 -5.25
C ARG A 208 -21.15 -2.79 -4.31
N ASP A 209 -20.00 -2.77 -3.63
CA ASP A 209 -19.51 -3.89 -2.83
C ASP A 209 -19.72 -3.68 -1.32
N ALA A 210 -20.66 -2.80 -0.93
CA ALA A 210 -20.88 -2.41 0.46
C ALA A 210 -21.10 -3.60 1.41
N ALA A 211 -21.83 -4.63 0.95
CA ALA A 211 -22.07 -5.85 1.73
C ALA A 211 -20.77 -6.63 2.02
N GLU A 212 -19.90 -6.80 1.02
CA GLU A 212 -18.62 -7.50 1.19
C GLU A 212 -17.68 -6.70 2.10
N LEU A 213 -17.75 -5.36 2.04
CA LEU A 213 -16.98 -4.49 2.94
C LEU A 213 -17.49 -4.53 4.39
N ASP A 214 -18.80 -4.67 4.59
CA ASP A 214 -19.39 -4.84 5.93
C ASP A 214 -18.96 -6.18 6.58
N GLU A 215 -18.93 -7.26 5.80
CA GLU A 215 -18.46 -8.58 6.26
C GLU A 215 -17.02 -8.54 6.84
N ILE A 216 -16.13 -7.78 6.19
CA ILE A 216 -14.75 -7.58 6.65
C ILE A 216 -14.60 -6.39 7.61
N ARG A 217 -15.73 -5.81 8.05
CA ARG A 217 -15.79 -4.64 8.95
C ARG A 217 -14.92 -3.49 8.45
N PHE A 218 -14.85 -3.29 7.14
CA PHE A 218 -14.06 -2.22 6.54
C PHE A 218 -14.77 -0.88 6.74
N CYS A 219 -14.22 -0.05 7.62
CA CYS A 219 -14.73 1.30 7.84
C CYS A 219 -14.14 2.26 6.80
N TYR A 220 -15.02 2.83 5.98
CA TYR A 220 -14.69 3.77 4.91
C TYR A 220 -15.41 5.12 5.00
N ASP A 221 -16.29 5.29 5.98
CA ASP A 221 -16.97 6.55 6.25
C ASP A 221 -16.30 7.34 7.39
N SER A 222 -16.83 8.53 7.67
CA SER A 222 -16.39 9.39 8.78
C SER A 222 -16.55 8.73 10.17
N THR A 223 -17.26 7.59 10.27
CA THR A 223 -17.38 6.86 11.54
C THR A 223 -16.05 6.22 11.95
N THR A 224 -15.08 6.09 11.05
CA THR A 224 -13.72 5.64 11.43
C THR A 224 -13.09 6.59 12.45
N TYR A 225 -13.27 7.91 12.25
CA TYR A 225 -12.87 8.92 13.24
C TYR A 225 -13.72 8.76 14.51
N GLU A 226 -15.04 8.68 14.42
CA GLU A 226 -15.85 8.53 15.64
C GLU A 226 -15.53 7.27 16.43
N ARG A 227 -15.27 6.14 15.76
CA ARG A 227 -14.87 4.87 16.36
C ARG A 227 -13.50 4.97 17.00
N ASP A 228 -12.49 5.46 16.28
CA ASP A 228 -11.14 5.62 16.83
C ASP A 228 -11.12 6.62 18.00
N TRP A 229 -11.91 7.69 17.92
CA TRP A 229 -12.15 8.58 19.05
C TRP A 229 -12.77 7.82 20.22
N ARG A 230 -13.89 7.13 20.03
CA ARG A 230 -14.63 6.47 21.12
C ARG A 230 -13.83 5.35 21.76
N GLU A 231 -13.29 4.45 20.95
CA GLU A 231 -12.69 3.18 21.38
C GLU A 231 -11.23 3.33 21.80
N ARG A 232 -10.50 4.29 21.23
CA ARG A 232 -9.07 4.46 21.51
C ARG A 232 -8.82 5.70 22.35
N VAL A 233 -9.15 6.88 21.82
CA VAL A 233 -8.77 8.15 22.47
C VAL A 233 -9.57 8.41 23.75
N LEU A 234 -10.91 8.40 23.65
CA LEU A 234 -11.83 8.65 24.76
C LEU A 234 -11.74 7.55 25.82
N ALA A 235 -11.66 6.28 25.41
CA ALA A 235 -11.46 5.17 26.34
C ALA A 235 -10.13 5.30 27.11
N SER A 236 -9.04 5.65 26.42
CA SER A 236 -7.75 5.90 27.09
C SER A 236 -7.79 7.12 28.00
N LEU A 237 -8.50 8.19 27.63
CA LEU A 237 -8.68 9.37 28.50
C LEU A 237 -9.50 9.05 29.75
N LYS A 238 -10.52 8.19 29.65
CA LYS A 238 -11.28 7.73 30.82
C LYS A 238 -10.39 6.97 31.79
N VAL A 239 -9.54 6.08 31.29
CA VAL A 239 -8.56 5.35 32.09
C VAL A 239 -7.54 6.32 32.68
N PHE A 240 -6.95 7.21 31.88
CA PHE A 240 -5.99 8.21 32.34
C PHE A 240 -6.56 9.08 33.47
N ARG A 241 -7.80 9.56 33.33
CA ARG A 241 -8.47 10.35 34.38
C ARG A 241 -8.70 9.54 35.65
N LYS A 242 -9.02 8.25 35.54
CA LYS A 242 -9.21 7.37 36.71
C LYS A 242 -7.90 7.16 37.47
N GLU A 243 -6.78 6.97 36.76
CA GLU A 243 -5.46 6.74 37.35
C GLU A 243 -4.81 8.01 37.91
N PHE A 244 -4.91 9.14 37.19
CA PHE A 244 -4.17 10.37 37.52
C PHE A 244 -5.06 11.51 38.04
N GLY A 245 -6.39 11.35 38.04
CA GLY A 245 -7.35 12.36 38.50
C GLY A 245 -7.60 13.53 37.54
N HIS A 246 -6.87 13.61 36.42
CA HIS A 246 -6.97 14.71 35.45
C HIS A 246 -6.78 14.23 34.02
N CYS A 247 -7.10 15.07 33.02
CA CYS A 247 -6.85 14.80 31.60
C CYS A 247 -5.65 15.58 31.01
N ALA A 248 -4.80 16.17 31.85
CA ALA A 248 -3.56 16.82 31.43
C ALA A 248 -2.48 15.79 31.05
N VAL A 249 -2.64 15.17 29.88
CA VAL A 249 -1.71 14.15 29.36
C VAL A 249 -0.43 14.81 28.88
N HIS A 250 0.73 14.35 29.37
CA HIS A 250 2.02 14.84 28.92
C HIS A 250 2.28 14.45 27.45
N ARG A 251 2.88 15.34 26.64
CA ARG A 251 3.02 15.16 25.19
C ARG A 251 3.67 13.84 24.77
N THR A 252 4.61 13.33 25.57
CA THR A 252 5.35 12.08 25.29
C THR A 252 4.62 10.81 25.73
N PHE A 253 3.48 10.93 26.41
CA PHE A 253 2.74 9.80 26.94
C PHE A 253 2.19 8.93 25.80
N LYS A 254 2.50 7.63 25.88
CA LYS A 254 1.93 6.58 25.03
C LYS A 254 1.07 5.66 25.89
N VAL A 255 -0.05 5.21 25.35
CA VAL A 255 -0.93 4.27 26.04
C VAL A 255 -0.19 2.94 26.26
N PRO A 256 -0.12 2.43 27.50
CA PRO A 256 0.51 1.15 27.79
C PRO A 256 -0.28 -0.05 27.27
N ASP A 257 0.41 -1.16 27.00
CA ASP A 257 -0.18 -2.45 26.56
C ASP A 257 -0.47 -3.37 27.76
N TYR A 258 -1.22 -2.86 28.75
CA TYR A 258 -1.66 -3.67 29.90
C TYR A 258 -2.95 -3.12 30.51
N PRO A 259 -3.77 -3.97 31.18
CA PRO A 259 -5.00 -3.52 31.85
C PRO A 259 -4.71 -2.46 32.95
N PRO A 260 -5.51 -1.40 33.08
CA PRO A 260 -6.87 -1.22 32.55
C PRO A 260 -6.94 -0.52 31.18
N TRP A 261 -5.82 -0.31 30.48
CA TRP A 261 -5.80 0.41 29.21
C TRP A 261 -6.47 -0.38 28.08
N PRO A 262 -7.16 0.29 27.13
CA PRO A 262 -7.77 -0.39 26.01
C PRO A 262 -6.69 -1.01 25.11
N LYS A 263 -6.81 -2.31 24.82
CA LYS A 263 -5.85 -3.03 23.97
C LYS A 263 -5.74 -2.41 22.57
N ALA A 264 -6.85 -1.94 22.00
CA ALA A 264 -6.89 -1.24 20.72
C ALA A 264 -6.16 0.13 20.72
N ALA A 265 -5.88 0.67 21.90
CA ALA A 265 -5.14 1.90 22.08
C ALA A 265 -3.65 1.68 22.41
N ALA A 266 -3.17 0.44 22.57
CA ALA A 266 -1.79 0.16 22.93
C ALA A 266 -0.79 0.89 21.99
N GLY A 267 0.16 1.60 22.58
CA GLY A 267 1.16 2.38 21.84
C GLY A 267 0.68 3.70 21.23
N LEU A 268 -0.63 4.01 21.29
CA LEU A 268 -1.19 5.28 20.83
C LEU A 268 -0.50 6.45 21.52
N PRO A 269 0.06 7.44 20.80
CA PRO A 269 0.70 8.61 21.38
C PRO A 269 -0.35 9.61 21.89
N LEU A 270 -1.12 9.21 22.90
CA LEU A 270 -2.23 9.96 23.47
C LEU A 270 -1.84 11.39 23.90
N GLY A 271 -0.60 11.59 24.33
CA GLY A 271 -0.09 12.93 24.62
C GLY A 271 -0.05 13.88 23.42
N ILE A 272 0.31 13.36 22.24
CA ILE A 272 0.32 14.13 20.99
C ILE A 272 -1.13 14.42 20.57
N THR A 273 -2.00 13.42 20.64
CA THR A 273 -3.43 13.52 20.34
C THR A 273 -4.11 14.61 21.18
N VAL A 274 -3.94 14.60 22.51
CA VAL A 274 -4.51 15.61 23.43
C VAL A 274 -3.92 17.00 23.17
N ASN A 275 -2.62 17.07 22.86
CA ASN A 275 -1.99 18.34 22.50
C ASN A 275 -2.58 18.93 21.21
N ASN A 276 -2.80 18.10 20.17
CA ASN A 276 -3.43 18.54 18.92
C ASN A 276 -4.86 19.03 19.17
N ILE A 277 -5.64 18.34 20.02
CA ILE A 277 -7.01 18.76 20.36
C ILE A 277 -6.99 20.16 20.97
N ARG A 278 -6.10 20.39 21.94
CA ARG A 278 -6.00 21.67 22.66
C ARG A 278 -5.49 22.82 21.79
N SER A 279 -4.56 22.54 20.87
CA SER A 279 -3.86 23.57 20.10
C SER A 279 -4.43 23.80 18.70
N LYS A 280 -5.10 22.80 18.12
CA LYS A 280 -5.53 22.81 16.71
C LYS A 280 -6.97 22.38 16.49
N GLY A 281 -7.67 21.87 17.52
CA GLY A 281 -9.07 21.45 17.40
C GLY A 281 -9.30 20.13 16.65
N TYR A 282 -8.24 19.37 16.35
CA TYR A 282 -8.31 18.02 15.78
C TYR A 282 -7.40 17.06 16.55
N TYR A 283 -7.54 15.75 16.36
CA TYR A 283 -6.79 14.74 17.11
C TYR A 283 -6.06 13.75 16.20
#